data_AF-A0A1U8Q317-F1
#
_entry.id   AF-A0A1U8Q317-F1
#
_cell.length_a   1.000
_cell.length_b   1.000
_cell.length_c   1.000
_cell.angle_alpha   90.00
_cell.angle_beta   90.00
_cell.angle_gamma   90.00
#
_symmetry.space_group_name_H-M   'P 1'
#
loop_
_entity.id
_entity.type
_entity.pdbx_description
1 polymer ?
#
loop_
_entity_poly.entity_id
_entity_poly.type
_entity_poly.pdbx_seq_one_letter_code
_entity_poly.pdbx_strand_id
1 'polypeptide(L)'
;MGKSSPSDIESRTDNARAPQSFYPPMSKPWFPWLMPTFVIVNVAAFVYTMYINNCPATTGRHRCVFPSLGRFSFQPLSQNPLFGPSTKTLELMGGLEWILVVKEGEGWRLISCIWLHAGVIHLLTNMISLLFIGIRLEQEFGFLKVGLVYVISGFGGSLLSSLTLRSSISVGASGALFGMLGAMLSELITNWTIYANKVIGEGMRRRILFW
;
A
#
# COMPACT_ATOMS: atom_id res chain seq x y z
N MET A 1 36.10 -10.20 71.16
CA MET A 1 36.09 -8.89 70.47
C MET A 1 37.11 -8.92 69.34
N GLY A 2 36.71 -9.39 68.15
CA GLY A 2 37.50 -9.27 66.93
C GLY A 2 36.87 -8.19 66.06
N LYS A 3 37.56 -7.07 65.85
CA LYS A 3 37.10 -5.98 64.99
C LYS A 3 37.31 -6.42 63.53
N SER A 4 36.23 -6.53 62.76
CA SER A 4 36.31 -6.67 61.30
C SER A 4 36.89 -5.39 60.70
N SER A 5 37.85 -5.56 59.79
CA SER A 5 38.57 -4.48 59.11
C SER A 5 37.65 -3.79 58.08
N PRO A 6 37.69 -2.46 57.91
CA PRO A 6 36.84 -1.73 56.96
C PRO A 6 37.05 -2.11 55.48
N SER A 7 38.14 -2.82 55.16
CA SER A 7 38.54 -3.17 53.80
C SER A 7 37.65 -4.21 53.11
N ASP A 8 36.86 -4.98 53.85
CA ASP A 8 36.07 -6.09 53.27
C ASP A 8 34.70 -5.64 52.73
N ILE A 9 34.26 -4.43 53.08
CA ILE A 9 32.99 -3.86 52.59
C ILE A 9 33.17 -3.22 51.19
N GLU A 10 34.38 -2.74 50.88
CA GLU A 10 34.64 -1.97 49.65
C GLU A 10 34.91 -2.86 48.42
N SER A 11 35.10 -4.17 48.57
CA SER A 11 35.26 -5.08 47.41
C SER A 11 33.95 -5.60 46.81
N ARG A 12 32.79 -5.35 47.45
CA ARG A 12 31.48 -5.83 46.97
C ARG A 12 30.73 -4.85 46.06
N THR A 13 31.19 -3.61 45.93
CA THR A 13 30.47 -2.57 45.19
C THR A 13 30.89 -2.38 43.73
N ASP A 14 31.96 -3.05 43.26
CA ASP A 14 32.51 -2.82 41.91
C ASP A 14 32.04 -3.82 40.83
N ASN A 15 31.05 -4.66 41.12
CA ASN A 15 30.51 -5.62 40.14
C ASN A 15 29.11 -5.27 39.62
N ALA A 16 28.69 -4.00 39.72
CA ALA A 16 27.53 -3.51 38.98
C ALA A 16 27.89 -3.39 37.50
N ARG A 17 27.77 -4.49 36.75
CA ARG A 17 27.73 -4.46 35.28
C ARG A 17 26.75 -3.36 34.87
N ALA A 18 27.25 -2.34 34.17
CA ALA A 18 26.42 -1.36 33.51
C ALA A 18 25.30 -2.09 32.75
N PRO A 19 24.03 -1.64 32.83
CA PRO A 19 22.96 -2.25 32.06
C PRO A 19 23.38 -2.21 30.59
N GLN A 20 23.65 -3.38 30.00
CA GLN A 20 23.87 -3.50 28.57
C GLN A 20 22.58 -3.00 27.93
N SER A 21 22.63 -1.81 27.34
CA SER A 21 21.57 -1.33 26.47
C SER A 21 21.47 -2.34 25.34
N PHE A 22 20.41 -3.16 25.39
CA PHE A 22 20.05 -4.03 24.30
C PHE A 22 19.54 -3.13 23.18
N TYR A 23 20.47 -2.55 22.42
CA TYR A 23 20.15 -2.02 21.12
C TYR A 23 19.86 -3.26 20.25
N PRO A 24 18.60 -3.53 19.86
CA PRO A 24 18.35 -4.56 18.88
C PRO A 24 19.24 -4.27 17.67
N PRO A 25 19.83 -5.30 17.04
CA PRO A 25 20.66 -5.09 15.86
C PRO A 25 19.88 -4.23 14.87
N MET A 26 20.47 -3.11 14.48
CA MET A 26 19.90 -2.19 13.50
C MET A 26 19.49 -3.01 12.28
N SER A 27 18.19 -3.05 11.97
CA SER A 27 17.69 -3.81 10.84
C SER A 27 18.46 -3.36 9.60
N LYS A 28 19.05 -4.31 8.86
CA LYS A 28 19.76 -3.99 7.62
C LYS A 28 18.80 -3.19 6.72
N PRO A 29 19.24 -2.08 6.11
CA PRO A 29 18.38 -1.30 5.23
C PRO A 29 17.86 -2.22 4.13
N TRP A 30 16.55 -2.49 4.15
CA TRP A 30 15.91 -3.37 3.19
C TRP A 30 15.79 -2.62 1.87
N PHE A 31 16.31 -3.19 0.78
CA PHE A 31 16.10 -2.60 -0.54
C PHE A 31 14.66 -2.88 -0.98
N PRO A 32 13.82 -1.83 -1.18
CA PRO A 32 12.42 -2.02 -1.52
C PRO A 32 12.29 -2.38 -2.99
N TRP A 33 11.86 -3.61 -3.28
CA TRP A 33 11.70 -4.11 -4.65
C TRP A 33 10.26 -4.56 -4.94
N LEU A 34 9.50 -4.93 -3.91
CA LEU A 34 8.15 -5.43 -4.07
C LEU A 34 7.20 -4.32 -4.56
N MET A 35 7.28 -3.14 -3.95
CA MET A 35 6.38 -2.04 -4.31
C MET A 35 6.63 -1.50 -5.73
N PRO A 36 7.88 -1.26 -6.17
CA PRO A 36 8.16 -0.96 -7.57
C PRO A 36 7.68 -2.05 -8.54
N THR A 37 7.82 -3.33 -8.16
CA THR A 37 7.32 -4.45 -8.97
C THR A 37 5.80 -4.38 -9.12
N PHE A 38 5.06 -4.14 -8.04
CA PHE A 38 3.61 -3.98 -8.10
C PHE A 38 3.20 -2.80 -8.98
N VAL A 39 3.92 -1.68 -8.94
CA VAL A 39 3.67 -0.56 -9.83
C VAL A 39 3.81 -0.97 -11.29
N ILE A 40 4.91 -1.66 -11.64
CA ILE A 40 5.15 -2.14 -13.01
C ILE A 40 4.03 -3.08 -13.45
N VAL A 41 3.61 -4.02 -12.61
CA VAL A 41 2.52 -4.96 -12.92
C VAL A 41 1.19 -4.22 -13.15
N ASN A 42 0.85 -3.25 -12.31
CA ASN A 42 -0.38 -2.46 -12.46
C ASN A 42 -0.39 -1.60 -13.73
N VAL A 43 0.76 -0.98 -14.06
CA VAL A 43 0.91 -0.22 -15.31
C VAL A 43 0.79 -1.15 -16.52
N ALA A 44 1.47 -2.31 -16.50
CA ALA A 44 1.39 -3.29 -17.57
C ALA A 44 -0.03 -3.83 -17.76
N ALA A 45 -0.72 -4.15 -16.66
CA ALA A 45 -2.12 -4.60 -16.69
C ALA A 45 -3.02 -3.53 -17.31
N PHE A 46 -2.86 -2.25 -16.93
CA PHE A 46 -3.63 -1.15 -17.51
C PHE A 46 -3.37 -0.97 -19.01
N VAL A 47 -2.11 -1.02 -19.45
CA VAL A 47 -1.74 -0.96 -20.87
C VAL A 47 -2.39 -2.12 -21.64
N TYR A 48 -2.35 -3.32 -21.07
CA TYR A 48 -2.98 -4.50 -21.67
C TYR A 48 -4.51 -4.35 -21.74
N THR A 49 -5.17 -3.85 -20.69
CA THR A 49 -6.60 -3.55 -20.72
C THR A 49 -6.95 -2.53 -21.81
N MET A 50 -6.14 -1.47 -21.97
CA MET A 50 -6.34 -0.48 -23.02
C MET A 50 -6.14 -1.05 -24.42
N TYR A 51 -5.19 -1.98 -24.57
CA TYR A 51 -5.02 -2.74 -25.81
C TYR A 51 -6.26 -3.57 -26.15
N ILE A 52 -6.87 -4.25 -25.17
CA ILE A 52 -8.10 -5.02 -25.41
C ILE A 52 -9.31 -4.11 -25.67
N ASN A 53 -9.38 -2.95 -25.01
CA ASN A 53 -10.51 -2.01 -25.13
C ASN A 53 -10.78 -1.54 -26.57
N ASN A 54 -9.72 -1.23 -27.32
CA ASN A 54 -9.78 -0.83 -28.73
C ASN A 54 -10.97 0.10 -29.07
N CYS A 55 -11.00 1.28 -28.45
CA CYS A 55 -12.12 2.23 -28.58
C CYS A 55 -12.54 2.53 -30.04
N PRO A 56 -11.62 2.78 -31.00
CA PRO A 56 -12.01 3.12 -32.36
C PRO A 56 -12.83 2.03 -33.07
N ALA A 57 -12.57 0.76 -32.75
CA ALA A 57 -13.29 -0.38 -33.33
C ALA A 57 -14.65 -0.61 -32.66
N THR A 58 -14.78 -0.30 -31.37
CA THR A 58 -16.00 -0.57 -30.58
C THR A 58 -16.97 0.61 -30.58
N THR A 59 -16.48 1.82 -30.37
CA THR A 59 -17.29 3.04 -30.20
C THR A 59 -17.21 3.96 -31.43
N GLY A 60 -16.21 3.79 -32.29
CA GLY A 60 -16.00 4.61 -33.48
C GLY A 60 -15.04 5.77 -33.23
N ARG A 61 -14.11 5.98 -34.18
CA ARG A 61 -12.91 6.83 -34.03
C ARG A 61 -13.19 8.26 -33.53
N HIS A 62 -14.27 8.90 -33.99
CA HIS A 62 -14.58 10.30 -33.65
C HIS A 62 -15.20 10.50 -32.26
N ARG A 63 -15.65 9.41 -31.61
CA ARG A 63 -16.27 9.47 -30.27
C ARG A 63 -15.27 9.15 -29.15
N CYS A 64 -14.09 8.66 -29.48
CA CYS A 64 -13.04 8.35 -28.52
C CYS A 64 -12.28 9.60 -28.10
N VAL A 65 -11.80 9.61 -26.86
CA VAL A 65 -10.91 10.67 -26.37
C VAL A 65 -9.48 10.36 -26.82
N PHE A 66 -8.80 11.37 -27.36
CA PHE A 66 -7.47 11.26 -27.99
C PHE A 66 -7.39 10.21 -29.12
N PRO A 67 -8.12 10.42 -30.24
CA PRO A 67 -8.16 9.47 -31.36
C PRO A 67 -6.81 9.25 -32.08
N SER A 68 -5.82 10.11 -31.80
CA SER A 68 -4.43 9.94 -32.26
C SER A 68 -3.73 8.72 -31.64
N LEU A 69 -4.18 8.24 -30.48
CA LEU A 69 -3.61 7.05 -29.81
C LEU A 69 -4.05 5.73 -30.44
N GLY A 70 -4.93 5.76 -31.44
CA GLY A 70 -5.41 4.57 -32.14
C GLY A 70 -6.07 3.58 -31.18
N ARG A 71 -5.55 2.35 -31.12
CA ARG A 71 -6.10 1.28 -30.26
C ARG A 71 -6.14 1.63 -28.77
N PHE A 72 -5.24 2.50 -28.32
CA PHE A 72 -5.14 2.95 -26.93
C PHE A 72 -5.98 4.20 -26.64
N SER A 73 -6.85 4.62 -27.55
CA SER A 73 -7.77 5.74 -27.30
C SER A 73 -8.73 5.40 -26.15
N PHE A 74 -9.08 6.41 -25.36
CA PHE A 74 -9.98 6.24 -24.21
C PHE A 74 -11.44 6.33 -24.64
N GLN A 75 -12.32 5.71 -23.85
CA GLN A 75 -13.77 5.85 -24.04
C GLN A 75 -14.22 7.30 -23.78
N PRO A 76 -15.38 7.72 -24.35
CA PRO A 76 -15.91 9.06 -24.12
C PRO A 76 -16.11 9.34 -22.63
N LEU A 77 -15.89 10.59 -22.22
CA LEU A 77 -15.99 11.01 -20.81
C LEU A 77 -17.39 10.81 -20.21
N SER A 78 -18.44 10.76 -21.06
CA SER A 78 -19.80 10.41 -20.64
C SER A 78 -19.92 8.97 -20.16
N GLN A 79 -19.04 8.08 -20.63
CA GLN A 79 -18.98 6.67 -20.21
C GLN A 79 -17.91 6.46 -19.13
N ASN A 80 -16.73 7.05 -19.30
CA ASN A 80 -15.64 6.90 -18.35
C ASN A 80 -14.91 8.24 -18.14
N PRO A 81 -15.22 8.97 -17.06
CA PRO A 81 -14.60 10.26 -16.78
C PRO A 81 -13.13 10.16 -16.35
N LEU A 82 -12.62 8.95 -16.05
CA LEU A 82 -11.27 8.73 -15.53
C LEU A 82 -10.22 8.55 -16.62
N PHE A 83 -10.55 8.80 -17.89
CA PHE A 83 -9.73 8.49 -19.07
C PHE A 83 -9.32 7.02 -19.09
N GLY A 84 -10.26 6.15 -19.40
CA GLY A 84 -10.06 4.71 -19.29
C GLY A 84 -10.81 3.87 -20.34
N PRO A 85 -10.76 2.54 -20.16
CA PRO A 85 -11.47 1.59 -21.00
C PRO A 85 -12.98 1.59 -20.72
N SER A 86 -13.74 0.80 -21.48
CA SER A 86 -15.16 0.57 -21.20
C SER A 86 -15.35 -0.35 -19.99
N THR A 87 -16.51 -0.25 -19.33
CA THR A 87 -16.90 -1.17 -18.26
C THR A 87 -16.92 -2.63 -18.73
N LYS A 88 -17.41 -2.89 -19.95
CA LYS A 88 -17.41 -4.23 -20.57
C LYS A 88 -16.00 -4.79 -20.72
N THR A 89 -15.02 -3.97 -21.09
CA THR A 89 -13.62 -4.41 -21.17
C THR A 89 -13.07 -4.75 -19.79
N LEU A 90 -13.37 -3.94 -18.77
CA LEU A 90 -12.96 -4.23 -17.40
C LEU A 90 -13.58 -5.54 -16.90
N GLU A 91 -14.86 -5.77 -17.17
CA GLU A 91 -15.57 -7.02 -16.88
C GLU A 91 -14.87 -8.22 -17.52
N LEU A 92 -14.59 -8.15 -18.83
CA LEU A 92 -13.90 -9.21 -19.57
C LEU A 92 -12.51 -9.51 -18.99
N MET A 93 -11.82 -8.48 -18.52
CA MET A 93 -10.47 -8.58 -17.96
C MET A 93 -10.42 -9.16 -16.55
N GLY A 94 -11.57 -9.42 -15.91
CA GLY A 94 -11.62 -9.89 -14.53
C GLY A 94 -11.99 -8.81 -13.52
N GLY A 95 -12.69 -7.76 -13.96
CA GLY A 95 -13.29 -6.77 -13.08
C GLY A 95 -14.28 -7.41 -12.13
N LEU A 96 -14.39 -6.83 -10.93
CA LEU A 96 -15.26 -7.37 -9.89
C LEU A 96 -16.71 -6.98 -10.17
N GLU A 97 -17.54 -7.98 -10.46
CA GLU A 97 -18.99 -7.81 -10.57
C GLU A 97 -19.69 -8.81 -9.66
N TRP A 98 -20.68 -8.33 -8.90
CA TRP A 98 -21.34 -9.14 -7.86
C TRP A 98 -22.01 -10.40 -8.41
N ILE A 99 -22.70 -10.30 -9.54
CA ILE A 99 -23.44 -11.42 -10.14
C ILE A 99 -22.46 -12.54 -10.52
N LEU A 100 -21.36 -12.21 -11.20
CA LEU A 100 -20.36 -13.18 -11.65
C LEU A 100 -19.66 -13.86 -10.48
N VAL A 101 -19.35 -13.11 -9.42
CA VAL A 101 -18.68 -13.68 -8.24
C VAL A 101 -19.60 -14.55 -7.40
N VAL A 102 -20.82 -14.06 -7.11
CA VAL A 102 -21.72 -14.72 -6.14
C VAL A 102 -22.59 -15.78 -6.79
N LYS A 103 -23.09 -15.55 -8.01
CA LYS A 103 -23.96 -16.51 -8.70
C LYS A 103 -23.20 -17.49 -9.57
N GLU A 104 -22.17 -17.04 -10.28
CA GLU A 104 -21.41 -17.89 -11.20
C GLU A 104 -20.16 -18.52 -10.56
N GLY A 105 -19.82 -18.12 -9.33
CA GLY A 105 -18.70 -18.69 -8.59
C GLY A 105 -17.33 -18.24 -9.08
N GLU A 106 -17.24 -17.13 -9.82
CA GLU A 106 -15.99 -16.59 -10.38
C GLU A 106 -15.12 -15.89 -9.31
N GLY A 107 -14.79 -16.59 -8.23
CA GLY A 107 -14.04 -16.04 -7.08
C GLY A 107 -12.63 -15.54 -7.42
N TRP A 108 -12.05 -15.99 -8.53
CA TRP A 108 -10.77 -15.48 -9.04
C TRP A 108 -10.81 -13.97 -9.33
N ARG A 109 -12.01 -13.41 -9.61
CA ARG A 109 -12.22 -11.97 -9.82
C ARG A 109 -11.88 -11.12 -8.62
N LEU A 110 -11.97 -11.68 -7.40
CA LEU A 110 -11.59 -10.99 -6.15
C LEU A 110 -10.09 -10.70 -6.09
N ILE A 111 -9.28 -11.45 -6.85
CA ILE A 111 -7.83 -11.26 -6.92
C ILE A 111 -7.44 -10.51 -8.19
N SER A 112 -8.05 -10.81 -9.35
CA SER A 112 -7.71 -10.11 -10.59
C SER A 112 -8.09 -8.64 -10.56
N CYS A 113 -9.19 -8.26 -9.91
CA CYS A 113 -9.66 -6.88 -9.87
C CYS A 113 -8.66 -5.93 -9.17
N ILE A 114 -7.81 -6.44 -8.28
CA ILE A 114 -6.77 -5.69 -7.56
C ILE A 114 -5.77 -5.06 -8.56
N TRP A 115 -5.54 -5.70 -9.70
CA TRP A 115 -4.57 -5.28 -10.71
C TRP A 115 -5.17 -4.40 -11.81
N LEU A 116 -6.50 -4.35 -11.90
CA LEU A 116 -7.21 -3.59 -12.92
C LEU A 116 -7.48 -2.17 -12.44
N HIS A 117 -7.50 -1.21 -13.37
CA HIS A 117 -7.72 0.19 -13.05
C HIS A 117 -8.79 0.79 -13.97
N ALA A 118 -9.69 1.58 -13.38
CA ALA A 118 -10.82 2.18 -14.09
C ALA A 118 -10.39 3.26 -15.11
N GLY A 119 -9.20 3.85 -14.95
CA GLY A 119 -8.69 4.89 -15.85
C GLY A 119 -7.33 5.42 -15.41
N VAL A 120 -6.74 6.30 -16.22
CA VAL A 120 -5.41 6.88 -15.97
C VAL A 120 -5.36 7.63 -14.64
N ILE A 121 -6.37 8.44 -14.33
CA ILE A 121 -6.40 9.21 -13.07
C ILE A 121 -6.37 8.25 -11.88
N HIS A 122 -7.18 7.20 -11.94
CA HIS A 122 -7.25 6.19 -10.89
C HIS A 122 -5.95 5.39 -10.75
N LEU A 123 -5.30 5.06 -11.86
CA LEU A 123 -3.97 4.42 -11.86
C LEU A 123 -2.93 5.33 -11.19
N LEU A 124 -2.84 6.59 -11.62
CA LEU A 124 -1.84 7.53 -11.10
C LEU A 124 -1.97 7.73 -9.58
N THR A 125 -3.18 7.92 -9.07
CA THR A 125 -3.39 8.09 -7.62
C THR A 125 -3.00 6.83 -6.84
N ASN A 126 -3.27 5.64 -7.37
CA ASN A 126 -2.86 4.39 -6.75
C ASN A 126 -1.34 4.23 -6.75
N MET A 127 -0.67 4.47 -7.89
CA MET A 127 0.77 4.27 -8.03
C MET A 127 1.57 5.26 -7.17
N ILE A 128 1.14 6.53 -7.12
CA ILE A 128 1.74 7.52 -6.23
C ILE A 128 1.62 7.05 -4.78
N SER A 129 0.41 6.69 -4.36
CA SER A 129 0.17 6.21 -3.00
C SER A 129 1.02 4.96 -2.68
N LEU A 130 1.10 4.01 -3.60
CA LEU A 130 1.87 2.77 -3.44
C LEU A 130 3.37 3.04 -3.31
N LEU A 131 3.91 3.98 -4.09
CA LEU A 131 5.32 4.34 -4.00
C LEU A 131 5.64 5.11 -2.71
N PHE A 132 4.77 6.02 -2.25
CA PHE A 132 5.04 6.78 -1.03
C PHE A 132 4.84 5.95 0.25
N ILE A 133 3.70 5.28 0.37
CA ILE A 133 3.32 4.51 1.56
C ILE A 133 3.95 3.13 1.55
N GLY A 134 3.84 2.44 0.41
CA GLY A 134 4.31 1.06 0.29
C GLY A 134 5.82 0.95 0.45
N ILE A 135 6.61 1.81 -0.22
CA ILE A 135 8.08 1.76 -0.09
C ILE A 135 8.49 2.03 1.36
N ARG A 136 7.85 3.01 2.02
CA ARG A 136 8.15 3.33 3.42
C ARG A 136 7.91 2.13 4.32
N LEU A 137 6.76 1.48 4.19
CA LEU A 137 6.41 0.26 4.93
C LEU A 137 7.36 -0.89 4.59
N GLU A 138 7.73 -1.09 3.32
CA GLU A 138 8.61 -2.18 2.89
C GLU A 138 10.00 -2.03 3.51
N GLN A 139 10.51 -0.80 3.61
CA GLN A 139 11.79 -0.50 4.25
C GLN A 139 11.77 -0.73 5.77
N GLU A 140 10.64 -0.48 6.44
CA GLU A 140 10.50 -0.65 7.89
C GLU A 140 10.24 -2.10 8.30
N PHE A 141 9.32 -2.78 7.60
CA PHE A 141 8.79 -4.08 8.01
C PHE A 141 9.28 -5.25 7.16
N GLY A 142 9.87 -4.97 5.99
CA GLY A 142 10.28 -5.95 5.00
C GLY A 142 9.15 -6.38 4.07
N PHE A 143 9.53 -6.83 2.87
CA PHE A 143 8.60 -7.18 1.79
C PHE A 143 7.55 -8.24 2.15
N LEU A 144 7.88 -9.25 2.97
CA LEU A 144 6.94 -10.33 3.31
C LEU A 144 5.73 -9.82 4.08
N LYS A 145 5.96 -9.00 5.12
CA LYS A 145 4.86 -8.48 5.95
C LYS A 145 3.99 -7.53 5.16
N VAL A 146 4.61 -6.62 4.41
CA VAL A 146 3.87 -5.64 3.59
C VAL A 146 3.14 -6.32 2.45
N GLY A 147 3.75 -7.34 1.82
CA GLY A 147 3.09 -8.16 0.80
C GLY A 147 1.85 -8.88 1.32
N LEU A 148 1.92 -9.47 2.53
CA LEU A 148 0.75 -10.09 3.16
C LEU A 148 -0.35 -9.08 3.47
N VAL A 149 0.00 -7.91 4.03
CA VAL A 149 -0.96 -6.83 4.26
C VAL A 149 -1.62 -6.41 2.94
N TYR A 150 -0.84 -6.21 1.88
CA TYR A 150 -1.36 -5.84 0.57
C TYR A 150 -2.37 -6.86 0.03
N VAL A 151 -2.02 -8.15 0.04
CA VAL A 151 -2.88 -9.21 -0.52
C VAL A 151 -4.14 -9.39 0.33
N ILE A 152 -4.02 -9.46 1.66
CA ILE A 152 -5.15 -9.69 2.56
C ILE A 152 -6.11 -8.49 2.51
N SER A 153 -5.58 -7.27 2.55
CA SER A 153 -6.41 -6.06 2.48
C SER A 153 -7.02 -5.85 1.09
N GLY A 154 -6.31 -6.20 0.02
CA GLY A 154 -6.86 -6.20 -1.34
C GLY A 154 -8.03 -7.19 -1.49
N PHE A 155 -7.85 -8.42 -0.99
CA PHE A 155 -8.92 -9.43 -0.97
C PHE A 155 -10.09 -8.99 -0.09
N GLY A 156 -9.83 -8.51 1.13
CA GLY A 156 -10.86 -8.03 2.05
C GLY A 156 -11.65 -6.83 1.50
N GLY A 157 -10.96 -5.89 0.84
CA GLY A 157 -11.59 -4.77 0.15
C GLY A 157 -12.45 -5.23 -1.03
N SER A 158 -11.99 -6.19 -1.81
CA SER A 158 -12.75 -6.78 -2.90
C SER A 158 -13.98 -7.54 -2.40
N LEU A 159 -13.86 -8.26 -1.29
CA LEU A 159 -14.98 -8.95 -0.65
C LEU A 159 -16.01 -7.95 -0.11
N LEU A 160 -15.58 -6.89 0.57
CA LEU A 160 -16.50 -5.84 1.04
C LEU A 160 -17.16 -5.12 -0.13
N SER A 161 -16.41 -4.89 -1.21
CA SER A 161 -16.93 -4.29 -2.45
C SER A 161 -17.99 -5.19 -3.09
N SER A 162 -17.80 -6.51 -3.13
CA SER A 162 -18.82 -7.41 -3.68
C SER A 162 -20.08 -7.38 -2.81
N LEU A 163 -19.97 -7.39 -1.49
CA LEU A 163 -21.14 -7.37 -0.60
C LEU A 163 -21.97 -6.07 -0.69
N THR A 164 -21.32 -4.95 -1.00
CA THR A 164 -21.94 -3.60 -0.97
C THR A 164 -22.35 -3.09 -2.34
N LEU A 165 -21.60 -3.37 -3.41
CA LEU A 165 -21.84 -2.88 -4.76
C LEU A 165 -22.49 -3.96 -5.62
N ARG A 166 -23.83 -3.93 -5.73
CA ARG A 166 -24.61 -4.92 -6.50
C ARG A 166 -24.78 -4.60 -7.98
N SER A 167 -24.54 -3.35 -8.40
CA SER A 167 -24.86 -2.86 -9.75
C SER A 167 -23.70 -2.09 -10.41
N SER A 168 -22.49 -2.20 -9.88
CA SER A 168 -21.31 -1.49 -10.41
C SER A 168 -20.09 -2.39 -10.39
N ILE A 169 -19.22 -2.19 -11.38
CA ILE A 169 -17.95 -2.92 -11.50
C ILE A 169 -16.93 -2.21 -10.62
N SER A 170 -16.26 -2.98 -9.76
CA SER A 170 -15.19 -2.50 -8.91
C SER A 170 -13.84 -3.03 -9.38
N VAL A 171 -12.84 -2.15 -9.42
CA VAL A 171 -11.47 -2.46 -9.82
C VAL A 171 -10.52 -1.55 -9.06
N GLY A 172 -9.30 -2.02 -8.81
CA GLY A 172 -8.22 -1.19 -8.28
C GLY A 172 -7.56 -1.77 -7.04
N ALA A 173 -6.30 -1.36 -6.86
CA ALA A 173 -5.49 -1.69 -5.70
C ALA A 173 -5.87 -0.90 -4.43
N SER A 174 -6.93 -0.08 -4.48
CA SER A 174 -7.30 0.85 -3.41
C SER A 174 -7.63 0.14 -2.09
N GLY A 175 -8.24 -1.05 -2.12
CA GLY A 175 -8.47 -1.87 -0.92
C GLY A 175 -7.15 -2.26 -0.23
N ALA A 176 -6.13 -2.62 -1.01
CA ALA A 176 -4.81 -2.93 -0.50
C ALA A 176 -4.10 -1.68 0.06
N LEU A 177 -4.24 -0.53 -0.61
CA LEU A 177 -3.72 0.75 -0.14
C LEU A 177 -4.34 1.19 1.19
N PHE A 178 -5.67 1.06 1.35
CA PHE A 178 -6.32 1.38 2.63
C PHE A 178 -5.83 0.48 3.76
N GLY A 179 -5.56 -0.80 3.47
CA GLY A 179 -4.93 -1.72 4.42
C GLY A 179 -3.54 -1.26 4.85
N MET A 180 -2.70 -0.86 3.90
CA MET A 180 -1.36 -0.34 4.18
C MET A 180 -1.39 0.98 4.96
N LEU A 181 -2.32 1.88 4.62
CA LEU A 181 -2.56 3.10 5.41
C LEU A 181 -2.97 2.77 6.85
N GLY A 182 -3.85 1.77 7.02
CA GLY A 182 -4.22 1.25 8.33
C GLY A 182 -3.04 0.68 9.11
N ALA A 183 -2.14 -0.04 8.43
CA ALA A 183 -0.92 -0.58 9.03
C ALA A 183 0.04 0.54 9.50
N MET A 184 0.26 1.57 8.68
CA MET A 184 1.03 2.77 9.08
C MET A 184 0.41 3.47 10.29
N LEU A 185 -0.92 3.66 10.26
CA LEU A 185 -1.61 4.32 11.37
C LEU A 185 -1.51 3.50 12.66
N SER A 186 -1.63 2.18 12.56
CA SER A 186 -1.47 1.28 13.70
C SER A 186 -0.06 1.38 14.29
N GLU A 187 0.99 1.45 13.46
CA GLU A 187 2.36 1.62 13.94
C GLU A 187 2.53 2.96 14.67
N LEU A 188 2.03 4.05 14.09
CA LEU A 188 2.09 5.38 14.70
C LEU A 188 1.42 5.41 16.08
N ILE A 189 0.26 4.75 16.23
CA ILE A 189 -0.48 4.69 17.49
C ILE A 189 0.24 3.82 18.52
N THR A 190 0.70 2.62 18.13
CA THR A 190 1.38 1.70 19.06
C THR A 190 2.71 2.25 19.57
N ASN A 191 3.43 3.01 18.74
CA ASN A 191 4.73 3.62 19.08
C ASN A 191 4.63 5.10 19.46
N TRP A 192 3.40 5.61 19.69
CA TRP A 192 3.13 7.04 19.92
C TRP A 192 3.99 7.66 21.02
N THR A 193 4.27 6.91 22.10
CA THR A 193 5.09 7.39 23.23
C THR A 193 6.53 7.69 22.82
N ILE A 194 7.11 6.92 21.91
CA ILE A 194 8.48 7.13 21.39
C ILE A 194 8.52 8.39 20.52
N TYR A 195 7.54 8.55 19.63
CA TYR A 195 7.44 9.72 18.77
C TYR A 195 7.16 11.00 19.56
N ALA A 196 6.24 10.96 20.53
CA ALA A 196 5.95 12.09 21.42
C ALA A 196 7.21 12.52 22.20
N ASN A 197 7.97 11.57 22.75
CA ASN A 197 9.21 11.87 23.46
C ASN A 197 10.29 12.47 22.55
N LYS A 198 10.37 12.04 21.28
CA LYS A 198 11.30 12.61 20.31
C LYS A 198 10.93 14.05 19.92
N VAL A 199 9.65 14.33 19.71
CA VAL A 199 9.16 15.70 19.39
C VAL A 199 9.38 16.64 20.58
N ILE A 200 9.09 16.19 21.81
CA ILE A 200 9.34 16.97 23.03
C ILE A 200 10.85 17.17 23.23
N GLY A 201 11.67 16.15 23.01
CA GLY A 201 13.12 16.21 23.14
C GLY A 201 13.79 17.14 22.12
N GLU A 202 13.36 17.12 20.85
CA GLU A 202 13.84 18.07 19.83
C GLU A 202 13.36 19.50 20.09
N GLY A 203 12.12 19.67 20.56
CA GLY A 203 11.61 20.98 21.02
C GLY A 203 12.44 21.54 22.16
N MET A 204 12.88 20.69 23.10
CA MET A 204 13.74 21.09 24.21
C MET A 204 15.18 21.39 23.77
N ARG A 205 15.76 20.59 22.85
CA ARG A 205 17.08 20.85 22.26
C ARG A 205 17.12 22.17 21.49
N ARG A 206 16.07 22.48 20.72
CA ARG A 206 15.98 23.76 20.00
C ARG A 206 15.87 24.93 20.97
N ARG A 207 15.14 24.80 22.09
CA ARG A 207 15.06 25.88 23.10
C ARG A 207 16.38 26.14 23.83
N ILE A 208 17.24 25.13 24.00
CA ILE A 208 18.57 25.30 24.61
C ILE A 208 19.57 25.96 23.65
N LEU A 209 19.46 25.74 22.34
CA LEU A 209 20.37 26.33 21.33
C LEU A 209 20.10 27.81 21.01
N PHE A 210 19.06 28.42 21.61
CA PHE A 210 18.72 29.85 21.46
C PHE A 210 18.94 30.66 22.75
N TRP A 211 19.68 30.12 23.72
CA TRP A 211 20.20 30.81 24.90
C TRP A 211 21.70 30.60 24.99
#